data_AF-A0A2X4XWW1-F1
#
_entry.id   AF-A0A2X4XWW1-F1
#
_cell.length_a   1.000
_cell.length_b   1.000
_cell.length_c   1.000
_cell.angle_alpha   90.00
_cell.angle_beta   90.00
_cell.angle_gamma   90.00
#
_symmetry.space_group_name_H-M   'P 1'
#
loop_
_entity.id
_entity.type
_entity.pdbx_description
1 polymer ?
#
loop_
_entity_poly.entity_id
_entity_poly.type
_entity_poly.pdbx_seq_one_letter_code
_entity_poly.pdbx_strand_id
1 'polypeptide(L)'
;MLQRFAHRNMLPRSVLRIHVEAVFFQCSRAILRSGLWDEASHLERSALPSTGKILAEVSKTQFDGDEYDSALPQRLRDTLY
;
A
#
# COMPACT_ATOMS: atom_id res chain seq x y z
N MET A 1 23.49 -7.36 -5.53
CA MET A 1 22.66 -6.19 -5.13
C MET A 1 21.64 -6.56 -4.06
N LEU A 2 20.79 -7.58 -4.26
CA LEU A 2 19.78 -8.03 -3.28
C LEU A 2 20.33 -8.31 -1.87
N GLN A 3 21.51 -8.92 -1.77
CA GLN A 3 22.19 -9.20 -0.49
C GLN A 3 22.37 -7.97 0.41
N ARG A 4 22.53 -6.77 -0.17
CA ARG A 4 22.69 -5.52 0.59
C ARG A 4 21.40 -5.05 1.25
N PHE A 5 20.26 -5.59 0.82
CA PHE A 5 18.93 -5.19 1.26
C PHE A 5 18.21 -6.37 1.93
N ALA A 6 18.96 -7.34 2.44
CA ALA A 6 18.39 -8.42 3.25
C ALA A 6 17.78 -7.85 4.53
N HIS A 7 16.60 -8.34 4.92
CA HIS A 7 15.96 -8.01 6.19
C HIS A 7 15.55 -9.33 6.87
N ARG A 8 15.84 -9.46 8.17
CA ARG A 8 15.72 -10.73 8.95
C ARG A 8 16.21 -11.98 8.20
N ASN A 9 17.38 -11.88 7.57
CA ASN A 9 17.97 -12.94 6.74
C ASN A 9 17.13 -13.38 5.52
N MET A 10 16.07 -12.66 5.18
CA MET A 10 15.31 -12.85 3.95
C MET A 10 15.80 -11.88 2.87
N LEU A 11 16.00 -12.41 1.67
CA LEU A 11 16.36 -11.60 0.50
C LEU A 11 15.10 -11.05 -0.18
N PRO A 12 15.08 -9.77 -0.60
CA PRO A 12 13.98 -9.25 -1.40
C PRO A 12 13.94 -9.95 -2.77
N ARG A 13 12.73 -10.15 -3.31
CA ARG A 13 12.54 -10.77 -4.64
C ARG A 13 13.08 -9.91 -5.78
N SER A 14 13.02 -8.59 -5.62
CA SER A 14 13.54 -7.62 -6.58
C SER A 14 13.98 -6.34 -5.86
N VAL A 15 14.81 -5.54 -6.51
CA VAL A 15 15.22 -4.22 -6.04
C VAL A 15 15.04 -3.23 -7.19
N LEU A 16 14.38 -2.11 -6.91
CA LEU A 16 14.28 -1.00 -7.85
C LEU A 16 15.39 0.00 -7.57
N ARG A 17 16.22 0.29 -8.58
CA ARG A 17 17.19 1.39 -8.53
C ARG A 17 16.62 2.60 -9.24
N ILE A 18 16.21 3.61 -8.47
CA ILE A 18 15.64 4.84 -9.00
C ILE A 18 16.77 5.86 -9.16
N HIS A 19 16.97 6.33 -10.39
CA HIS A 19 17.82 7.49 -10.68
C HIS A 19 16.91 8.66 -11.05
N VAL A 20 17.03 9.77 -10.32
CA VAL A 20 16.25 10.98 -10.58
C VAL A 20 17.10 11.91 -11.42
N GLU A 21 16.71 12.13 -12.67
CA GLU A 21 17.43 13.00 -13.61
C GLU A 21 17.06 14.48 -13.45
N ALA A 22 15.80 14.76 -13.12
CA ALA A 22 15.29 16.11 -12.93
C ALA A 22 14.15 16.14 -11.92
N VAL A 23 13.96 17.31 -11.29
CA VAL A 23 12.86 17.59 -10.38
C VAL A 23 12.25 18.93 -10.80
N PHE A 24 10.92 18.99 -10.84
CA PHE A 24 10.16 20.18 -11.23
C PHE A 24 9.23 20.60 -10.10
N PHE A 25 8.92 21.89 -10.03
CA PHE A 25 7.87 22.38 -9.14
C PHE A 25 6.50 21.95 -9.64
N GLN A 26 5.73 21.31 -8.78
CA GLN A 26 4.30 21.15 -9.00
C GLN A 26 3.59 22.49 -8.81
N CYS A 27 2.51 22.73 -9.56
CA CYS A 27 1.65 23.89 -9.37
C CYS A 27 1.14 23.93 -7.91
N SER A 28 1.61 24.90 -7.13
CA SER A 28 1.24 25.06 -5.71
C SER A 28 -0.28 25.18 -5.51
N ARG A 29 -0.98 25.79 -6.47
CA ARG A 29 -2.46 25.89 -6.45
C ARG A 29 -3.14 24.53 -6.50
N ALA A 30 -2.56 23.53 -7.19
CA ALA A 30 -3.15 22.19 -7.27
C ALA A 30 -3.17 21.50 -5.90
N ILE A 31 -2.04 21.56 -5.18
CA ILE A 31 -1.90 21.00 -3.82
C ILE A 31 -2.83 21.69 -2.83
N LEU A 32 -2.94 23.03 -2.88
CA LEU A 32 -3.87 23.77 -2.03
C LEU A 32 -5.33 23.40 -2.32
N ARG A 33 -5.70 23.31 -3.60
CA ARG A 33 -7.08 23.01 -4.01
C ARG A 33 -7.50 21.57 -3.76
N SER A 34 -6.57 20.62 -3.80
CA SER A 34 -6.88 19.22 -3.54
C SER A 34 -7.11 18.93 -2.06
N GLY A 35 -6.86 19.89 -1.16
CA GLY A 35 -6.99 19.69 0.28
C GLY A 35 -6.07 18.59 0.81
N LEU A 36 -4.97 18.26 0.10
CA LEU A 36 -4.18 17.05 0.39
C LEU A 36 -3.69 17.02 1.84
N TRP A 37 -3.41 18.18 2.40
CA TRP A 37 -2.90 18.37 3.76
C TRP A 37 -3.98 18.76 4.77
N ASP A 38 -5.24 18.90 4.35
CA ASP A 38 -6.36 19.16 5.25
C ASP A 38 -6.86 17.83 5.82
N GLU A 39 -6.59 17.58 7.10
CA GLU A 39 -7.02 16.37 7.81
C GLU A 39 -8.54 16.18 7.78
N ALA A 40 -9.31 17.28 7.75
CA ALA A 40 -10.77 17.20 7.64
C ALA A 40 -11.26 16.68 6.28
N SER A 41 -10.39 16.67 5.26
CA SER A 41 -10.67 16.09 3.94
C SER A 41 -10.36 14.59 3.86
N HIS A 42 -9.66 14.04 4.87
CA HIS A 42 -9.28 12.64 4.88
C HIS A 42 -10.45 11.79 5.34
N LEU A 43 -10.74 10.73 4.59
CA LEU A 43 -11.73 9.75 5.01
C LEU A 43 -11.13 8.85 6.09
N GLU A 44 -11.94 8.59 7.11
CA GLU A 44 -11.66 7.53 8.07
C GLU A 44 -11.38 6.21 7.36
N ARG A 45 -10.37 5.45 7.81
CA ARG A 45 -9.99 4.20 7.13
C ARG A 45 -11.15 3.20 7.06
N SER A 46 -12.06 3.23 8.03
CA SER A 46 -13.27 2.42 8.08
C SER A 46 -14.27 2.74 6.97
N ALA A 47 -14.21 3.93 6.36
CA ALA A 47 -15.04 4.30 5.21
C ALA A 47 -14.58 3.63 3.91
N LEU A 48 -13.32 3.19 3.84
CA LEU A 48 -12.76 2.49 2.69
C LEU A 48 -12.94 0.96 2.86
N PRO A 49 -13.18 0.21 1.78
CA PRO A 49 -13.25 -1.24 1.86
C PRO A 49 -11.92 -1.84 2.34
N SER A 50 -12.00 -3.00 2.99
CA SER A 50 -10.84 -3.82 3.28
C SER A 50 -10.29 -4.45 2.00
N THR A 51 -9.05 -4.95 2.05
CA THR A 51 -8.46 -5.63 0.90
C THR A 51 -9.24 -6.90 0.55
N GLY A 52 -9.66 -7.68 1.56
CA GLY A 52 -10.53 -8.84 1.36
C GLY A 52 -11.84 -8.48 0.66
N LYS A 53 -12.50 -7.39 1.07
CA LYS A 53 -13.72 -6.90 0.42
C LYS A 53 -13.50 -6.47 -1.03
N ILE A 54 -12.39 -5.79 -1.34
CA ILE A 54 -12.04 -5.45 -2.72
C ILE A 54 -11.83 -6.71 -3.55
N LEU A 55 -11.10 -7.70 -3.02
CA LEU A 55 -10.82 -8.96 -3.72
C LEU A 55 -12.08 -9.79 -3.93
N ALA A 56 -12.98 -9.87 -2.94
CA ALA A 56 -14.26 -10.53 -3.07
C ALA A 56 -15.11 -9.88 -4.18
N GLU A 57 -15.17 -8.55 -4.24
CA GLU A 57 -15.91 -7.84 -5.29
C GLU A 57 -15.32 -8.07 -6.69
N VAL A 58 -14.00 -7.86 -6.84
CA VAL A 58 -13.30 -8.02 -8.14
C VAL A 58 -13.37 -9.45 -8.64
N SER A 59 -13.36 -10.44 -7.74
CA SER A 59 -13.48 -11.86 -8.07
C SER A 59 -14.92 -12.34 -8.26
N LYS A 60 -15.93 -11.47 -8.16
CA LYS A 60 -17.36 -11.86 -8.17
C LYS A 60 -17.66 -12.94 -7.14
N THR A 61 -17.22 -12.69 -5.90
CA THR A 61 -17.40 -13.53 -4.71
C THR A 61 -16.79 -14.93 -4.82
N GLN A 62 -15.84 -15.15 -5.73
CA GLN A 62 -15.07 -16.41 -5.84
C GLN A 62 -13.93 -16.48 -4.83
N PHE A 63 -13.57 -15.34 -4.23
CA PHE A 63 -12.54 -15.22 -3.21
C PHE A 63 -13.17 -14.92 -1.85
N ASP A 64 -12.76 -15.66 -0.82
CA ASP A 64 -13.18 -15.41 0.57
C ASP A 64 -12.41 -14.20 1.14
N GLY A 65 -13.06 -13.04 1.09
CA GLY A 65 -12.51 -11.80 1.62
C GLY A 65 -12.44 -11.78 3.15
N ASP A 66 -13.40 -12.38 3.83
CA ASP A 66 -13.51 -12.33 5.30
C ASP A 66 -12.44 -13.21 5.94
N GLU A 67 -12.21 -14.42 5.39
CA GLU A 67 -11.10 -15.27 5.77
C GLU A 67 -9.76 -14.58 5.51
N TYR A 68 -9.61 -13.92 4.36
CA TYR A 68 -8.39 -13.19 4.01
C TYR A 68 -8.08 -12.09 5.01
N ASP A 69 -9.04 -11.22 5.31
CA ASP A 69 -8.84 -10.10 6.23
C ASP A 69 -8.58 -10.58 7.66
N SER A 70 -9.24 -11.65 8.11
CA SER A 70 -9.04 -12.24 9.44
C SER A 70 -7.64 -12.83 9.59
N ALA A 71 -7.12 -13.48 8.56
CA ALA A 71 -5.79 -14.10 8.57
C ALA A 71 -4.65 -13.10 8.29
N LEU A 72 -4.94 -11.95 7.69
CA LEU A 72 -3.94 -10.99 7.22
C LEU A 72 -2.97 -10.51 8.32
N PRO A 73 -3.40 -10.13 9.54
CA PRO A 73 -2.47 -9.67 10.57
C PRO A 73 -1.41 -10.71 10.93
N GLN A 74 -1.79 -11.98 11.05
CA GLN A 74 -0.86 -13.06 11.35
C GLN A 74 0.07 -13.32 10.17
N ARG A 75 -0.46 -13.44 8.95
CA ARG A 75 0.35 -13.63 7.75
C ARG A 75 1.38 -12.51 7.58
N LEU A 76 1.01 -11.26 7.83
CA LEU A 76 1.95 -10.14 7.76
C LEU A 76 3.08 -10.27 8.78
N ARG A 77 2.79 -10.70 10.01
CA ARG A 77 3.85 -10.94 11.02
C ARG A 77 4.81 -12.06 10.60
N ASP A 78 4.29 -13.10 9.96
CA ASP A 78 5.05 -14.30 9.60
C ASP A 78 5.81 -14.16 8.26
N THR A 79 5.33 -13.29 7.37
CA THR A 79 5.83 -13.22 5.98
C THR A 79 6.33 -11.84 5.56
N LEU A 80 5.91 -10.78 6.25
CA LEU A 80 6.42 -9.43 6.04
C LEU A 80 7.45 -9.16 7.14
N TYR A 81 8.71 -9.10 6.70
CA TYR A 81 9.95 -8.91 7.47
C TYR A 81 10.60 -10.19 7.98
#